data_AF-E2A7H6-F1
#
_entry.id   AF-E2A7H6-F1
#
_cell.length_a   1.000
_cell.length_b   1.000
_cell.length_c   1.000
_cell.angle_alpha   90.00
_cell.angle_beta   90.00
_cell.angle_gamma   90.00
#
_symmetry.space_group_name_H-M   'P 1'
#
loop_
_entity.id
_entity.type
_entity.pdbx_description
1 polymer ?
#
loop_
_entity_poly.entity_id
_entity_poly.type
_entity_poly.pdbx_seq_one_letter_code
_entity_poly.pdbx_strand_id
1 'polypeptide(L)'
;LQTYYFYDTDKSPQFELTYLTQIITLFLGLIIYASVDTFLGLVIFHICGQLENFRGRLINLIAGKEFNKALSNNIVNHLRLIRY
;
A
#
# COMPACT_ATOMS: atom_id res chain seq x y z
N LEU A 1 -12.23 7.37 30.39
CA LEU A 1 -13.52 7.67 29.73
C LEU A 1 -14.60 7.12 30.65
N GLN A 2 -15.51 7.95 31.18
CA GLN A 2 -16.58 7.43 32.05
C GLN A 2 -17.70 6.90 31.16
N THR A 3 -17.93 5.58 31.20
CA THR A 3 -18.96 4.89 30.41
C THR A 3 -19.99 4.27 31.34
N TYR A 4 -21.27 4.33 30.97
CA TYR A 4 -22.35 3.76 31.77
C TYR A 4 -22.39 2.24 31.63
N TYR A 5 -22.28 1.52 32.75
CA TYR A 5 -22.35 0.06 32.79
C TYR A 5 -23.64 -0.39 33.50
N PHE A 6 -24.27 -1.44 32.99
CA PHE A 6 -25.50 -2.05 33.53
C PHE A 6 -25.24 -2.98 34.73
N TYR A 7 -23.97 -3.14 35.13
CA TYR A 7 -23.52 -3.93 36.26
C TYR A 7 -22.53 -3.11 37.10
N ASP A 8 -22.34 -3.51 38.36
CA ASP A 8 -21.41 -2.90 39.30
C ASP A 8 -19.97 -3.21 38.89
N THR A 9 -19.30 -2.23 38.28
CA THR A 9 -17.92 -2.34 37.81
C THR A 9 -16.90 -2.22 38.93
N ASP A 10 -17.28 -1.78 40.14
CA ASP A 10 -16.33 -1.54 41.23
C ASP A 10 -16.04 -2.81 42.05
N LYS A 11 -16.78 -3.89 41.79
CA LYS A 11 -16.58 -5.20 42.42
C LYS A 11 -15.54 -6.03 41.67
N SER A 12 -14.71 -6.76 42.44
CA SER A 12 -13.84 -7.79 41.89
C SER A 12 -14.66 -9.05 41.57
N PRO A 13 -14.46 -9.70 40.41
CA PRO A 13 -13.42 -9.48 39.38
C PRO A 13 -13.85 -8.56 38.21
N GLN A 14 -15.06 -7.98 38.24
CA GLN A 14 -15.64 -7.23 37.13
C GLN A 14 -14.84 -5.97 36.77
N PHE A 15 -14.26 -5.30 37.77
CA PHE A 15 -13.39 -4.14 37.57
C PHE A 15 -12.21 -4.46 36.65
N GLU A 16 -11.49 -5.53 36.95
CA GLU A 16 -10.27 -5.94 36.25
C GLU A 16 -10.56 -6.33 34.80
N LEU A 17 -11.67 -7.05 34.58
CA LEU A 17 -12.13 -7.42 33.24
C LEU A 17 -12.54 -6.20 32.42
N THR A 18 -13.24 -5.24 33.04
CA THR A 18 -13.64 -3.99 32.39
C THR A 18 -12.42 -3.17 31.99
N TYR A 19 -11.46 -3.03 32.90
CA TYR A 19 -10.22 -2.31 32.67
C TYR A 19 -9.38 -2.94 31.54
N LEU A 20 -9.22 -4.27 31.54
CA LEU A 20 -8.56 -4.99 30.46
C LEU A 20 -9.27 -4.78 29.12
N THR A 21 -10.59 -4.88 29.10
CA THR A 21 -11.39 -4.63 27.89
C THR A 21 -11.17 -3.22 27.36
N GLN A 22 -11.19 -2.21 28.23
CA GLN A 22 -10.94 -0.82 27.85
C GLN A 22 -9.54 -0.63 27.25
N ILE A 23 -8.50 -1.24 27.83
CA ILE A 23 -7.13 -1.19 27.28
C ILE A 23 -7.09 -1.80 25.88
N ILE A 24 -7.68 -2.99 25.70
CA ILE A 24 -7.71 -3.68 24.42
C ILE A 24 -8.46 -2.83 23.38
N THR A 25 -9.62 -2.26 23.74
CA THR A 25 -10.39 -1.40 22.85
C THR A 25 -9.62 -0.15 22.44
N LEU A 26 -8.95 0.53 23.38
CA LEU A 26 -8.13 1.71 23.07
C LEU A 26 -6.95 1.35 22.16
N PHE A 27 -6.27 0.24 22.44
CA PHE A 27 -5.14 -0.23 21.64
C PHE A 27 -5.58 -0.59 20.21
N LEU A 28 -6.68 -1.34 20.07
CA LEU A 28 -7.25 -1.66 18.76
C LEU A 28 -7.71 -0.42 18.02
N GLY A 29 -8.36 0.53 18.71
CA GLY A 29 -8.78 1.81 18.12
C GLY A 29 -7.59 2.60 17.58
N LEU A 30 -6.49 2.68 18.34
CA LEU A 30 -5.25 3.32 17.91
C LEU A 30 -4.64 2.64 16.68
N ILE A 31 -4.58 1.30 16.68
CA ILE A 31 -4.08 0.54 15.54
C ILE A 31 -4.92 0.78 14.30
N ILE A 32 -6.25 0.71 14.41
CA ILE A 32 -7.16 0.91 13.28
C ILE A 32 -6.96 2.32 12.70
N TYR A 33 -6.95 3.33 13.57
CA TYR A 33 -6.75 4.72 13.16
C TYR A 33 -5.41 4.90 12.44
N ALA A 34 -4.30 4.49 13.06
CA ALA A 34 -2.97 4.59 12.46
C ALA A 34 -2.84 3.77 11.17
N SER A 35 -3.49 2.61 11.09
CA SER A 35 -3.48 1.75 9.91
C SER A 35 -4.21 2.39 8.74
N VAL A 36 -5.37 3.01 8.98
CA VAL A 36 -6.13 3.72 7.94
C VAL A 36 -5.31 4.89 7.39
N ASP A 37 -4.72 5.70 8.27
CA ASP A 37 -3.89 6.84 7.87
C ASP A 37 -2.65 6.38 7.06
N THR A 38 -1.96 5.35 7.55
CA THR A 38 -0.79 4.78 6.87
C THR A 38 -1.16 4.16 5.52
N PHE A 39 -2.28 3.43 5.45
CA PHE A 39 -2.76 2.81 4.22
C PHE A 39 -3.10 3.87 3.17
N LEU A 40 -3.80 4.94 3.55
CA LEU A 40 -4.11 6.04 2.66
C LEU A 40 -2.83 6.68 2.10
N GLY A 41 -1.85 6.94 2.97
CA GLY A 41 -0.54 7.45 2.55
C GLY A 41 0.16 6.54 1.54
N LEU A 42 0.21 5.23 1.82
CA LEU A 42 0.81 4.24 0.91
C LEU A 42 0.08 4.17 -0.44
N VAL A 43 -1.25 4.22 -0.46
CA VAL A 43 -2.03 4.22 -1.71
C VAL A 43 -1.73 5.46 -2.53
N ILE A 44 -1.68 6.65 -1.91
CA ILE A 44 -1.32 7.89 -2.59
C ILE A 44 0.08 7.79 -3.18
N PHE A 45 1.08 7.39 -2.39
CA PHE A 45 2.45 7.21 -2.87
C PHE A 45 2.55 6.19 -4.01
N HIS A 46 1.84 5.07 -3.89
CA HIS A 46 1.80 4.05 -4.93
C HIS A 46 1.20 4.59 -6.24
N ILE A 47 0.09 5.33 -6.18
CA ILE A 47 -0.52 5.95 -7.35
C ILE A 47 0.43 6.98 -7.99
N CYS A 48 1.07 7.84 -7.19
CA CYS A 48 2.07 8.79 -7.69
C CYS A 48 3.25 8.09 -8.37
N GLY A 49 3.78 7.01 -7.78
CA GLY A 49 4.85 6.21 -8.38
C GLY A 49 4.42 5.55 -9.69
N GLN A 50 3.19 5.02 -9.74
CA GLN A 50 2.62 4.44 -10.95
C GLN A 50 2.43 5.49 -12.06
N LEU A 51 2.03 6.71 -11.70
CA LEU A 51 1.91 7.83 -12.65
C LEU A 51 3.27 8.26 -13.20
N GLU A 52 4.32 8.31 -12.38
CA GLU A 52 5.67 8.65 -12.86
C GLU A 52 6.22 7.56 -13.80
N ASN A 53 6.00 6.27 -13.46
CA ASN A 53 6.34 5.17 -14.36
C ASN A 53 5.59 5.26 -15.69
N PHE A 54 4.29 5.58 -15.64
CA PHE A 54 3.48 5.78 -16.84
C PHE A 54 4.00 6.95 -17.68
N ARG A 55 4.33 8.07 -17.04
CA ARG A 55 4.95 9.23 -17.70
C ARG A 55 6.26 8.86 -18.39
N GLY A 56 7.14 8.11 -17.74
CA GLY A 56 8.38 7.62 -18.35
C GLY A 56 8.14 6.75 -19.58
N ARG A 57 7.18 5.83 -19.49
CA ARG A 57 6.77 4.98 -20.64
C ARG A 57 6.18 5.80 -21.78
N LEU A 58 5.34 6.81 -21.47
CA LEU A 58 4.76 7.70 -22.46
C LEU A 58 5.83 8.50 -23.20
N ILE A 59 6.81 9.04 -22.49
CA ILE A 59 7.94 9.77 -23.10
C ILE A 59 8.74 8.84 -24.02
N ASN A 60 9.04 7.60 -23.60
CA ASN A 60 9.75 6.63 -24.42
C ASN A 60 8.96 6.22 -25.67
N LEU A 61 7.64 6.16 -25.58
CA LEU A 61 6.73 5.90 -26.71
C LEU A 61 6.75 7.06 -27.70
N ILE A 62 6.56 8.30 -27.23
CA ILE A 62 6.57 9.51 -28.08
C ILE A 62 7.93 9.68 -28.77
N ALA A 63 9.03 9.40 -28.07
CA ALA A 63 10.37 9.47 -28.63
C ALA A 63 10.69 8.32 -29.62
N GLY A 64 9.75 7.39 -29.86
CA GLY A 64 9.95 6.23 -30.73
C GLY A 64 11.03 5.27 -30.24
N LYS A 65 11.54 5.42 -29.00
CA LYS A 65 12.66 4.63 -28.46
C LYS A 65 12.29 3.16 -28.33
N GLU A 66 11.06 2.87 -27.90
CA GLU A 66 10.55 1.49 -27.80
C GLU A 66 10.49 0.81 -29.17
N PHE A 67 9.99 1.51 -30.19
CA PHE A 67 9.96 1.01 -31.55
C PHE A 67 11.37 0.78 -32.11
N ASN A 68 12.26 1.76 -31.95
CA ASN A 68 13.66 1.66 -32.39
C ASN A 68 14.39 0.50 -31.69
N LYS A 69 14.15 0.30 -30.40
CA LYS A 69 14.72 -0.81 -29.62
C LYS A 69 14.21 -2.16 -30.12
N ALA A 70 12.91 -2.29 -30.36
CA ALA A 70 12.31 -3.51 -30.89
C ALA A 70 12.85 -3.83 -32.31
N LEU A 71 12.93 -2.82 -33.18
CA LEU A 71 13.51 -2.96 -34.52
C LEU A 71 14.97 -3.38 -34.47
N SER A 72 15.79 -2.73 -33.64
CA SER A 72 17.20 -3.07 -33.46
C SER A 72 17.39 -4.51 -32.99
N ASN A 73 16.58 -4.98 -32.04
CA ASN A 73 16.63 -6.37 -31.58
C ASN A 73 16.28 -7.35 -32.70
N ASN A 74 15.26 -7.05 -33.51
CA ASN A 74 14.91 -7.88 -34.66
C ASN A 74 16.03 -7.94 -35.70
N ILE A 75 16.67 -6.80 -36.01
CA ILE A 75 17.81 -6.76 -36.95
C ILE A 75 18.97 -7.62 -36.42
N VAL A 76 19.33 -7.50 -35.15
CA VAL A 76 20.40 -8.30 -34.53
C VAL A 76 20.07 -9.79 -34.57
N ASN A 77 18.83 -10.17 -34.28
CA ASN A 77 18.39 -11.56 -34.33
C ASN A 77 18.43 -12.11 -35.76
N HIS A 78 17.95 -11.36 -36.76
CA HIS A 78 18.04 -11.75 -38.16
C HIS A 78 19.49 -11.93 -38.63
N LEU A 79 20.39 -11.00 -38.28
CA LEU A 79 21.81 -11.11 -38.60
C LEU A 79 22.47 -12.34 -37.95
N ARG A 80 22.06 -12.69 -36.72
CA ARG A 80 22.52 -13.92 -36.05
C ARG A 80 22.03 -15.16 -36.78
N LEU A 81 20.76 -15.20 -37.19
CA LEU A 81 20.17 -16.33 -37.91
C LEU A 81 20.83 -16.55 -39.27
N ILE A 82 21.14 -15.49 -40.02
CA ILE A 82 21.82 -15.58 -41.32
C ILE A 82 23.28 -16.07 -41.18
N ARG A 83 23.88 -15.91 -39.99
CA ARG A 83 25.27 -16.32 -39.72
C ARG A 83 25.41 -17.82 -39.41
N TYR A 84 24.31 -18.51 -39.12
CA TYR A 84 24.23 -19.96 -38.93
C TYR A 84 23.66 -20.63 -40.19
#